data_AF-A0A847F9V8-F1
#
_entry.id   AF-A0A847F9V8-F1
#
_cell.length_a   1.000
_cell.length_b   1.000
_cell.length_c   1.000
_cell.angle_alpha   90.00
_cell.angle_beta   90.00
_cell.angle_gamma   90.00
#
_symmetry.space_group_name_H-M   'P 1'
#
loop_
_entity.id
_entity.type
_entity.pdbx_description
1 polymer ?
#
loop_
_entity_poly.entity_id
_entity_poly.type
_entity_poly.pdbx_seq_one_letter_code
_entity_poly.pdbx_strand_id
1 'polypeptide(L)'
;MTVKVKITIVAIIVLVTAGLFGVALTDKAFFTTLYLDQGEITENTDGSSVFPFYLYKDAWQKYQANVLNLTFNSVLAKDDLVLVTLELTPGHRYCMDSLRLEFYVNNVYSAILMADPESGEDLPYHYKLSGNDSKAVLDIPSFDTEAGENIFIRFWLDLSAVSSIEQGPILMDLSMHENSVLKIVRHTVEQHVLQLIIPD
;
A
#
# COMPACT_ATOMS: atom_id res chain seq x y z
N MET A 1 21.84 18.48 51.11
CA MET A 1 22.20 17.48 50.07
C MET A 1 23.68 17.58 49.77
N THR A 2 24.44 16.50 49.94
CA THR A 2 25.90 16.50 49.74
C THR A 2 26.27 16.56 48.25
N VAL A 3 27.46 17.07 47.94
CA VAL A 3 27.96 17.21 46.54
C VAL A 3 27.92 15.88 45.79
N LYS A 4 28.22 14.76 46.47
CA LYS A 4 28.12 13.40 45.92
C LYS A 4 26.71 13.07 45.43
N VAL A 5 25.69 13.39 46.21
CA VAL A 5 24.28 13.15 45.85
C VAL A 5 23.87 13.98 44.64
N LYS A 6 24.34 15.23 44.52
CA LYS A 6 24.11 16.07 43.32
C LYS A 6 24.71 15.45 42.07
N ILE A 7 25.95 14.98 42.15
CA ILE A 7 26.66 14.35 41.02
C ILE A 7 25.96 13.06 40.60
N THR A 8 25.55 12.22 41.55
CA THR A 8 24.82 10.98 41.26
C THR A 8 23.49 11.25 40.57
N ILE A 9 22.71 12.23 41.03
CA ILE A 9 21.44 12.60 40.39
C ILE A 9 21.67 13.10 38.96
N VAL A 10 22.66 13.98 38.74
CA VAL A 10 22.98 14.49 37.40
C VAL A 10 23.43 13.36 36.47
N ALA A 11 24.25 12.43 36.95
CA ALA A 11 24.69 11.28 36.16
C ALA A 11 23.53 10.36 35.77
N ILE A 12 22.58 10.11 36.67
CA ILE A 12 21.36 9.33 36.38
C ILE A 12 20.51 10.04 35.33
N ILE A 13 20.31 11.35 35.46
CA ILE A 13 19.53 12.13 34.48
C ILE A 13 20.20 12.04 33.11
N VAL A 14 21.52 12.24 33.01
CA VAL A 14 22.25 12.13 31.74
C VAL A 14 22.12 10.73 31.14
N LEU A 15 22.22 9.67 31.95
CA LEU A 15 22.04 8.29 31.49
C LEU A 15 20.61 8.03 30.97
N VAL A 16 19.59 8.51 31.69
CA VAL A 16 18.19 8.36 31.27
C VAL A 16 17.93 9.15 29.99
N THR A 17 18.41 10.40 29.90
CA THR A 17 18.25 11.23 28.70
C THR A 17 18.98 10.61 27.50
N ALA A 18 20.21 10.14 27.67
CA ALA A 18 20.96 9.46 26.61
C ALA A 18 20.28 8.16 26.17
N GLY A 19 19.72 7.39 27.11
CA GLY A 19 18.93 6.19 26.82
C GLY A 19 17.66 6.51 26.03
N LEU A 20 16.89 7.51 26.46
CA LEU A 20 15.70 7.98 25.74
C LEU A 20 16.04 8.51 24.34
N PHE A 21 17.16 9.24 24.20
CA PHE A 21 17.64 9.69 22.89
C PHE A 21 18.03 8.52 21.99
N GLY A 22 18.70 7.50 22.55
CA GLY A 22 19.02 6.27 21.83
C GLY A 22 17.77 5.55 21.32
N VAL A 23 16.74 5.43 22.16
CA VAL A 23 15.46 4.81 21.77
C VAL A 23 14.69 5.67 20.77
N ALA A 24 14.69 7.00 20.93
CA ALA A 24 14.03 7.94 20.03
C ALA A 24 14.63 7.95 18.63
N LEU A 25 15.95 7.72 18.52
CA LEU A 25 16.66 7.63 17.24
C LEU A 25 16.52 6.25 16.56
N THR A 26 15.95 5.26 17.25
CA THR A 26 15.72 3.95 16.66
C THR A 26 14.27 3.81 16.22
N ASP A 27 14.01 3.94 14.92
CA ASP A 27 12.70 3.68 14.32
C ASP A 27 12.12 2.32 14.72
N LYS A 28 12.97 1.32 15.00
CA LYS A 28 12.57 -0.03 15.46
C LYS A 28 11.82 -0.04 16.79
N ALA A 29 12.00 0.96 17.64
CA ALA A 29 11.30 1.06 18.92
C ALA A 29 9.82 1.40 18.72
N PHE A 30 9.50 2.24 17.73
CA PHE A 30 8.15 2.75 17.49
C PHE A 30 7.46 2.12 16.27
N PHE A 31 8.23 1.54 15.35
CA PHE A 31 7.74 0.96 14.11
C PHE A 31 8.11 -0.52 13.99
N THR A 32 7.18 -1.34 13.55
CA THR A 32 7.45 -2.73 13.12
C THR A 32 6.95 -2.88 11.70
N THR A 33 7.80 -3.35 10.79
CA THR A 33 7.40 -3.70 9.43
C THR A 33 7.12 -5.19 9.39
N LEU A 34 5.92 -5.54 8.93
CA LEU A 34 5.49 -6.90 8.67
C LEU A 34 5.28 -7.05 7.16
N TYR A 35 6.00 -8.00 6.56
CA TYR A 35 5.86 -8.31 5.15
C TYR A 35 4.68 -9.25 4.96
N LEU A 36 3.84 -8.97 3.96
CA LEU A 36 2.67 -9.78 3.66
C LEU A 36 2.99 -10.80 2.57
N ASP A 37 2.58 -12.05 2.82
CA ASP A 37 2.64 -13.12 1.85
C ASP A 37 1.36 -13.14 1.00
N GLN A 38 1.52 -13.13 -0.32
CA GLN A 38 0.41 -13.35 -1.24
C GLN A 38 -0.08 -14.80 -1.15
N GLY A 39 -1.40 -14.98 -1.06
CA GLY A 39 -2.08 -16.26 -1.14
C GLY A 39 -2.38 -16.72 -2.56
N GLU A 40 -3.23 -17.74 -2.66
CA GLU A 40 -3.73 -18.24 -3.94
C GLU A 40 -4.67 -17.22 -4.58
N ILE A 41 -4.44 -16.92 -5.86
CA ILE A 41 -5.26 -16.00 -6.65
C ILE A 41 -6.56 -16.70 -7.02
N THR A 42 -7.69 -16.00 -6.87
CA THR A 42 -8.98 -16.49 -7.34
C THR A 42 -9.55 -15.57 -8.40
N GLU A 43 -9.98 -16.14 -9.52
CA GLU A 43 -10.69 -15.40 -10.57
C GLU A 43 -12.20 -15.42 -10.29
N ASN A 44 -12.82 -14.25 -10.34
CA ASN A 44 -14.26 -14.09 -10.23
C ASN A 44 -14.93 -14.29 -11.60
N THR A 45 -16.23 -14.59 -11.56
CA THR A 45 -17.03 -14.81 -12.78
C THR A 45 -17.17 -13.57 -13.68
N ASP A 46 -16.87 -12.38 -13.14
CA ASP A 46 -16.87 -11.11 -13.86
C ASP A 46 -15.52 -10.78 -14.53
N GLY A 47 -14.54 -11.68 -14.44
CA GLY A 47 -13.19 -11.50 -14.98
C GLY A 47 -12.22 -10.77 -14.05
N SER A 48 -12.67 -10.31 -12.88
CA SER A 48 -11.78 -9.73 -11.88
C SER A 48 -10.94 -10.81 -11.17
N SER A 49 -9.74 -10.45 -10.73
CA SER A 49 -8.85 -11.32 -9.96
C SER A 49 -8.74 -10.83 -8.52
N VAL A 50 -8.84 -11.73 -7.56
CA VAL A 50 -8.69 -11.45 -6.13
C VAL A 50 -7.35 -11.98 -5.64
N PHE A 51 -6.56 -11.08 -5.06
CA PHE A 51 -5.24 -11.31 -4.50
C PHE A 51 -5.33 -11.16 -2.97
N PRO A 52 -5.41 -12.26 -2.22
CA PRO A 52 -5.42 -12.21 -0.77
C PRO A 52 -4.00 -12.07 -0.21
N PHE A 53 -3.82 -11.23 0.80
CA PHE A 53 -2.53 -10.99 1.47
C PHE A 53 -2.59 -11.36 2.96
N TYR A 54 -1.58 -12.09 3.43
CA TYR A 54 -1.54 -12.73 4.75
C TYR A 54 -0.28 -12.36 5.52
N LEU A 55 -0.33 -12.41 6.86
CA LEU A 55 0.86 -12.15 7.68
C LEU A 55 1.92 -13.26 7.63
N TYR A 56 1.50 -14.54 7.57
CA TYR A 56 2.42 -15.68 7.62
C TYR A 56 1.76 -17.00 7.20
N LYS A 57 2.60 -18.00 6.95
CA LYS A 57 2.22 -19.42 6.90
C LYS A 57 2.52 -20.14 8.21
N ASP A 58 1.58 -20.94 8.69
CA ASP A 58 1.81 -21.78 9.87
C ASP A 58 2.76 -22.96 9.59
N ALA A 59 3.03 -23.77 10.62
CA ALA A 59 3.93 -24.92 10.53
C ALA A 59 3.48 -25.98 9.49
N TRP A 60 2.24 -25.93 9.03
CA TRP A 60 1.66 -26.81 8.01
C TRP A 60 1.51 -26.12 6.65
N GLN A 61 2.18 -24.99 6.43
CA GLN A 61 2.14 -24.20 5.20
C GLN A 61 0.76 -23.61 4.89
N LYS A 62 -0.13 -23.49 5.89
CA LYS A 62 -1.44 -22.84 5.70
C LYS A 62 -1.32 -21.34 5.97
N TYR A 63 -1.88 -20.54 5.08
CA TYR A 63 -1.97 -19.10 5.25
C TYR A 63 -2.86 -18.75 6.45
N GLN A 64 -2.35 -17.87 7.31
CA GLN A 64 -3.06 -17.38 8.49
C GLN A 64 -3.08 -15.86 8.49
N ALA A 65 -4.06 -15.27 9.19
CA ALA A 65 -4.17 -13.83 9.38
C ALA A 65 -4.22 -13.07 8.04
N ASN A 66 -5.34 -13.24 7.31
CA ASN A 66 -5.65 -12.44 6.13
C ASN A 66 -5.79 -10.97 6.56
N VAL A 67 -4.95 -10.11 6.00
CA VAL A 67 -4.89 -8.69 6.34
C VAL A 67 -5.72 -7.86 5.37
N LEU A 68 -5.71 -8.24 4.09
CA LEU A 68 -6.31 -7.49 3.00
C LEU A 68 -6.57 -8.43 1.81
N ASN A 69 -7.64 -8.19 1.08
CA ASN A 69 -7.84 -8.69 -0.27
C ASN A 69 -7.79 -7.51 -1.24
N LEU A 70 -7.03 -7.67 -2.33
CA LEU A 70 -7.07 -6.77 -3.47
C LEU A 70 -7.88 -7.43 -4.58
N THR A 71 -8.99 -6.85 -4.99
CA THR A 71 -9.67 -7.21 -6.23
C THR A 71 -9.20 -6.27 -7.33
N PHE A 72 -8.71 -6.85 -8.43
CA PHE A 72 -8.23 -6.13 -9.59
C PHE A 72 -9.07 -6.48 -10.81
N ASN A 73 -9.44 -5.46 -11.56
CA ASN A 73 -10.10 -5.61 -12.85
C ASN A 73 -9.53 -4.60 -13.84
N SER A 74 -9.47 -4.97 -15.10
CA SER A 74 -9.09 -4.08 -16.21
C SER A 74 -10.04 -4.26 -17.37
N VAL A 75 -10.57 -3.16 -17.90
CA VAL A 75 -11.50 -3.17 -19.03
C VAL A 75 -11.00 -2.19 -20.08
N LEU A 76 -10.90 -2.66 -21.33
CA LEU A 76 -10.68 -1.78 -22.47
C LEU A 76 -11.93 -0.94 -22.69
N ALA A 77 -11.83 0.38 -22.53
CA ALA A 77 -12.99 1.25 -22.71
C ALA A 77 -13.10 1.76 -24.14
N LYS A 78 -12.04 2.38 -24.68
CA LYS A 78 -12.05 3.01 -26.00
C LYS A 78 -10.64 3.29 -26.52
N ASP A 79 -10.46 3.19 -27.84
CA ASP A 79 -9.20 3.45 -28.55
C ASP A 79 -8.06 2.63 -27.92
N ASP A 80 -7.15 3.29 -27.22
CA ASP A 80 -6.01 2.73 -26.51
C ASP A 80 -6.13 2.91 -24.99
N LEU A 81 -7.31 3.25 -24.45
CA LEU A 81 -7.51 3.49 -23.01
C LEU A 81 -8.04 2.26 -22.29
N VAL A 82 -7.31 1.83 -21.26
CA VAL A 82 -7.73 0.76 -20.33
C VAL A 82 -8.11 1.37 -19.00
N LEU A 83 -9.34 1.10 -18.55
CA LEU A 83 -9.77 1.41 -17.19
C LEU A 83 -9.26 0.32 -16.26
N VAL A 84 -8.46 0.70 -15.28
CA VAL A 84 -8.04 -0.17 -14.17
C VAL A 84 -8.88 0.15 -12.94
N THR A 85 -9.44 -0.88 -12.33
CA THR A 85 -10.17 -0.80 -11.08
C THR A 85 -9.51 -1.68 -10.04
N LEU A 86 -9.23 -1.10 -8.88
CA LEU A 86 -8.72 -1.77 -7.70
C LEU A 86 -9.73 -1.59 -6.57
N GLU A 87 -10.05 -2.67 -5.90
CA GLU A 87 -10.82 -2.66 -4.67
C GLU A 87 -9.98 -3.29 -3.56
N LEU A 88 -9.79 -2.55 -2.48
CA LEU A 88 -9.07 -3.01 -1.30
C LEU A 88 -10.07 -3.30 -0.18
N THR A 89 -10.18 -4.57 0.19
CA THR A 89 -11.09 -5.05 1.22
C THR A 89 -10.29 -5.60 2.41
N PRO A 90 -10.35 -4.96 3.59
CA PRO A 90 -9.63 -5.41 4.77
C PRO A 90 -10.08 -6.78 5.24
N GLY A 91 -9.13 -7.53 5.80
CA GLY A 91 -9.41 -8.77 6.49
C GLY A 91 -10.23 -8.52 7.75
N HIS A 92 -11.02 -9.51 8.14
CA HIS A 92 -11.82 -9.44 9.36
C HIS A 92 -10.90 -9.21 10.59
N ARG A 93 -11.16 -8.14 11.36
CA ARG A 93 -10.42 -7.69 12.55
C ARG A 93 -9.11 -6.93 12.30
N TYR A 94 -8.80 -6.58 11.05
CA TYR A 94 -7.72 -5.64 10.75
C TYR A 94 -8.28 -4.23 10.63
N CYS A 95 -7.76 -3.33 11.46
CA CYS A 95 -8.03 -1.90 11.35
C CYS A 95 -6.83 -1.20 10.73
N MET A 96 -7.00 -0.56 9.58
CA MET A 96 -5.91 0.15 8.91
C MET A 96 -6.18 1.65 9.03
N ASP A 97 -5.30 2.40 9.67
CA ASP A 97 -5.55 3.84 9.86
C ASP A 97 -5.22 4.65 8.62
N SER A 98 -4.16 4.27 7.91
CA SER A 98 -3.77 4.94 6.68
C SER A 98 -3.19 3.95 5.69
N LEU A 99 -3.32 4.30 4.42
CA LEU A 99 -2.80 3.52 3.32
C LEU A 99 -1.98 4.40 2.40
N ARG A 100 -0.84 3.87 1.97
CA ARG A 100 -0.05 4.40 0.87
C ARG A 100 0.06 3.36 -0.23
N LEU A 101 -0.28 3.77 -1.43
CA LEU A 101 -0.19 2.97 -2.64
C LEU A 101 0.74 3.65 -3.63
N GLU A 102 1.61 2.87 -4.23
CA GLU A 102 2.44 3.33 -5.35
C GLU A 102 2.21 2.43 -6.55
N PHE A 103 1.91 3.04 -7.69
CA PHE A 103 1.78 2.39 -8.99
C PHE A 103 2.94 2.84 -9.87
N TYR A 104 3.53 1.89 -10.59
CA TYR A 104 4.57 2.16 -11.56
C TYR A 104 4.33 1.36 -12.83
N VAL A 105 4.25 2.05 -13.96
CA VAL A 105 4.19 1.44 -15.29
C VAL A 105 5.60 1.44 -15.86
N ASN A 106 6.16 0.25 -16.02
CA ASN A 106 7.55 0.13 -16.46
C ASN A 106 7.72 0.51 -17.93
N ASN A 107 8.82 1.19 -18.25
CA ASN A 107 9.26 1.54 -19.62
C ASN A 107 8.27 2.39 -20.44
N VAL A 108 7.31 3.06 -19.81
CA VAL A 108 6.33 3.91 -20.50
C VAL A 108 6.30 5.28 -19.84
N TYR A 109 6.23 6.34 -20.63
CA TYR A 109 6.02 7.71 -20.15
C TYR A 109 4.56 8.11 -20.40
N SER A 110 3.98 8.83 -19.46
CA SER A 110 2.64 9.42 -19.54
C SER A 110 1.51 8.40 -19.73
N ALA A 111 1.60 7.26 -19.05
CA ALA A 111 0.61 6.19 -19.15
C ALA A 111 -0.56 6.36 -18.17
N ILE A 112 -0.32 6.93 -16.98
CA ILE A 112 -1.33 6.94 -15.92
C ILE A 112 -2.12 8.24 -15.95
N LEU A 113 -3.44 8.12 -16.12
CA LEU A 113 -4.39 9.22 -15.97
C LEU A 113 -5.31 8.93 -14.78
N MET A 114 -5.28 9.80 -13.78
CA MET A 114 -6.06 9.63 -12.53
C MET A 114 -7.46 10.20 -12.67
N ALA A 115 -7.60 11.33 -13.36
CA ALA A 115 -8.88 11.88 -13.72
C ALA A 115 -9.49 11.11 -14.89
N ASP A 116 -10.81 11.00 -14.89
CA ASP A 116 -11.58 10.49 -16.00
C ASP A 116 -11.34 11.36 -17.26
N PRO A 117 -10.88 10.78 -18.38
CA PRO A 117 -10.52 11.54 -19.58
C PRO A 117 -11.75 12.11 -20.31
N GLU A 118 -12.95 11.60 -20.07
CA GLU A 118 -14.18 12.09 -20.69
C GLU A 118 -14.86 13.17 -19.84
N SER A 119 -15.02 12.91 -18.54
CA SER A 119 -15.74 13.82 -17.63
C SER A 119 -14.83 14.85 -16.96
N GLY A 120 -13.53 14.59 -16.88
CA GLY A 120 -12.57 15.35 -16.09
C GLY A 120 -12.75 15.16 -14.57
N GLU A 121 -13.63 14.25 -14.15
CA GLU A 121 -13.83 13.93 -12.74
C GLU A 121 -12.59 13.27 -12.17
N ASP A 122 -12.11 13.77 -11.04
CA ASP A 122 -10.90 13.28 -10.39
C ASP A 122 -11.25 12.43 -9.16
N LEU A 123 -10.30 11.65 -8.69
CA LEU A 123 -10.47 10.86 -7.47
C LEU A 123 -10.63 11.77 -6.25
N PRO A 124 -11.40 11.34 -5.24
CA PRO A 124 -11.59 12.11 -4.01
C PRO A 124 -10.35 12.12 -3.09
N TYR A 125 -9.29 11.41 -3.46
CA TYR A 125 -8.08 11.24 -2.66
C TYR A 125 -6.92 12.06 -3.20
N HIS A 126 -6.00 12.44 -2.32
CA HIS A 126 -4.76 13.09 -2.74
C HIS A 126 -3.83 12.08 -3.42
N TYR A 127 -3.34 12.46 -4.61
CA TYR A 127 -2.34 11.70 -5.33
C TYR A 127 -1.24 12.60 -5.88
N LYS A 128 -0.11 12.00 -6.21
CA LYS A 128 1.02 12.64 -6.88
C LYS A 128 1.43 11.80 -8.08
N LEU A 129 1.47 12.44 -9.25
CA LEU A 129 2.06 11.87 -10.45
C LEU A 129 3.53 12.29 -10.55
N SER A 130 4.38 11.39 -11.00
CA SER A 130 5.81 11.61 -11.19
C SER A 130 6.38 10.70 -12.27
N GLY A 131 7.64 10.92 -12.65
CA GLY A 131 8.28 10.13 -13.72
C GLY A 131 7.66 10.38 -15.09
N ASN A 132 7.19 11.60 -15.36
CA ASN A 132 6.30 11.93 -16.49
C ASN A 132 5.05 11.05 -16.46
N ASP A 133 4.32 11.04 -15.35
CA ASP A 133 3.07 10.29 -15.17
C ASP A 133 3.15 8.77 -15.46
N SER A 134 4.35 8.20 -15.28
CA SER A 134 4.58 6.74 -15.25
C SER A 134 4.48 6.16 -13.84
N LYS A 135 4.51 7.03 -12.82
CA LYS A 135 4.37 6.70 -11.42
C LYS A 135 3.25 7.51 -10.76
N ALA A 136 2.36 6.83 -10.06
CA ALA A 136 1.34 7.44 -9.21
C ALA A 136 1.53 7.02 -7.76
N VAL A 137 1.44 7.98 -6.83
CA VAL A 137 1.44 7.72 -5.39
C VAL A 137 0.14 8.25 -4.81
N LEU A 138 -0.62 7.40 -4.13
CA LEU A 138 -1.86 7.75 -3.47
C LEU A 138 -1.65 7.65 -1.96
N ASP A 139 -1.96 8.73 -1.25
CA ASP A 139 -1.91 8.79 0.21
C ASP A 139 -3.35 8.89 0.73
N ILE A 140 -3.82 7.84 1.41
CA ILE A 140 -5.16 7.75 1.98
C ILE A 140 -5.04 7.89 3.50
N PRO A 141 -5.36 9.07 4.06
CA PRO A 141 -4.97 9.44 5.43
C PRO A 141 -5.86 8.86 6.53
N SER A 142 -7.04 8.34 6.18
CA SER A 142 -7.98 7.72 7.10
C SER A 142 -8.73 6.63 6.38
N PHE A 143 -8.77 5.44 6.97
CA PHE A 143 -9.55 4.33 6.46
C PHE A 143 -10.28 3.65 7.62
N ASP A 144 -11.54 4.04 7.84
CA ASP A 144 -12.28 3.55 9.00
C ASP A 144 -12.94 2.20 8.69
N THR A 145 -12.24 1.13 9.04
CA THR A 145 -12.71 -0.24 8.87
C THR A 145 -13.86 -0.64 9.80
N GLU A 146 -14.14 0.13 10.87
CA GLU A 146 -15.32 -0.15 11.72
C GLU A 146 -16.63 0.09 10.95
N ALA A 147 -16.58 0.88 9.87
CA ALA A 147 -17.68 1.07 8.92
C ALA A 147 -17.73 0.02 7.79
N GLY A 148 -16.74 -0.89 7.71
CA GLY A 148 -16.65 -1.91 6.65
C GLY A 148 -16.41 -1.32 5.26
N GLU A 149 -15.73 -0.17 5.19
CA GLU A 149 -15.50 0.52 3.93
C GLU A 149 -14.45 -0.21 3.09
N ASN A 150 -14.76 -0.40 1.80
CA ASN A 150 -13.81 -0.82 0.79
C ASN A 150 -13.21 0.42 0.14
N ILE A 151 -11.92 0.40 -0.18
CA ILE A 151 -11.31 1.48 -0.98
C ILE A 151 -11.43 1.11 -2.45
N PHE A 152 -12.10 1.96 -3.21
CA PHE A 152 -12.16 1.83 -4.67
C PHE A 152 -11.22 2.85 -5.30
N ILE A 153 -10.30 2.36 -6.12
CA ILE A 153 -9.36 3.18 -6.88
C ILE A 153 -9.56 2.87 -8.34
N ARG A 154 -9.77 3.92 -9.11
CA ARG A 154 -9.97 3.86 -10.55
C ARG A 154 -8.99 4.79 -11.21
N PHE A 155 -8.25 4.28 -12.18
CA PHE A 155 -7.37 5.08 -13.01
C PHE A 155 -7.34 4.50 -14.41
N TRP A 156 -6.89 5.32 -15.33
CA TRP A 156 -6.83 4.99 -16.74
C TRP A 156 -5.38 4.79 -17.16
N LEU A 157 -5.18 3.83 -18.05
CA LEU A 157 -3.92 3.60 -18.73
C LEU A 157 -4.06 3.96 -20.21
N ASP A 158 -3.29 4.94 -20.64
CA ASP A 158 -3.15 5.30 -22.05
C ASP A 158 -2.11 4.40 -22.73
N LEU A 159 -2.60 3.40 -23.46
CA LEU A 159 -1.78 2.46 -24.21
C LEU A 159 -1.19 3.07 -25.48
N SER A 160 -1.67 4.23 -25.96
CA SER A 160 -1.08 4.90 -27.13
C SER A 160 0.34 5.39 -26.84
N ALA A 161 0.63 5.65 -25.56
CA ALA A 161 1.95 5.98 -25.06
C ALA A 161 2.85 4.75 -24.86
N VAL A 162 2.30 3.53 -24.94
CA VAL A 162 2.99 2.26 -24.67
C VAL A 162 3.55 1.68 -25.98
N SER A 163 4.86 1.84 -26.20
CA SER A 163 5.51 1.37 -27.44
C SER A 163 5.78 -0.15 -27.50
N SER A 164 5.79 -0.85 -26.35
CA SER A 164 5.75 -2.31 -26.31
C SER A 164 5.15 -2.81 -24.99
N ILE A 165 4.28 -3.81 -25.10
CA ILE A 165 3.68 -4.52 -23.96
C ILE A 165 4.42 -5.86 -23.84
N GLU A 166 5.73 -5.84 -23.63
CA GLU A 166 6.39 -7.05 -23.12
C GLU A 166 5.92 -7.24 -21.67
N GLN A 167 4.72 -7.82 -21.52
CA GLN A 167 3.99 -8.08 -20.28
C GLN A 167 3.88 -6.83 -19.40
N GLY A 168 2.82 -6.03 -19.58
CA GLY A 168 2.57 -4.84 -18.77
C GLY A 168 2.64 -5.15 -17.27
N PRO A 169 3.69 -4.70 -16.55
CA PRO A 169 3.80 -5.00 -15.13
C PRO A 169 3.52 -3.70 -14.42
N ILE A 170 2.23 -3.41 -14.17
CA ILE A 170 1.95 -2.39 -13.17
C ILE A 170 2.54 -2.94 -11.88
N LEU A 171 3.64 -2.35 -11.44
CA LEU A 171 4.21 -2.67 -10.14
C LEU A 171 3.43 -1.87 -9.12
N MET A 172 2.87 -2.60 -8.17
CA MET A 172 2.13 -2.02 -7.06
C MET A 172 2.90 -2.27 -5.77
N ASP A 173 3.25 -1.20 -5.07
CA ASP A 173 3.69 -1.24 -3.69
C ASP A 173 2.55 -0.79 -2.78
N LEU A 174 2.31 -1.55 -1.73
CA LEU A 174 1.25 -1.29 -0.76
C LEU A 174 1.88 -1.20 0.64
N SER A 175 1.63 -0.09 1.35
CA SER A 175 2.00 0.05 2.75
C SER A 175 0.81 0.53 3.57
N MET A 176 0.37 -0.32 4.49
CA MET A 176 -0.75 -0.05 5.40
C MET A 176 -0.21 0.22 6.79
N HIS A 177 -0.72 1.25 7.45
CA HIS A 177 -0.36 1.57 8.83
C HIS A 177 -1.53 1.27 9.75
N GLU A 178 -1.25 0.55 10.83
CA GLU A 178 -2.15 0.30 11.95
C GLU A 178 -1.55 0.97 13.19
N ASN A 179 -2.25 1.92 13.80
CA ASN A 179 -1.91 2.44 15.12
C ASN A 179 -2.44 1.46 16.17
N SER A 180 -1.52 0.73 16.76
CA SER A 180 -1.78 0.09 18.05
C SER A 180 -1.44 1.07 19.18
N VAL A 181 -2.11 0.93 20.32
CA VAL A 181 -1.84 1.66 21.57
C VAL A 181 -0.35 1.59 21.99
N LEU A 182 0.38 0.56 21.54
CA LEU A 182 1.77 0.30 21.93
C LEU A 182 2.79 0.55 20.81
N LYS A 183 2.41 0.52 19.53
CA LYS A 183 3.34 0.58 18.38
C LYS A 183 2.61 0.89 17.07
N ILE A 184 3.29 1.53 16.13
CA ILE A 184 2.80 1.67 14.75
C ILE A 184 3.26 0.43 13.98
N VAL A 185 2.30 -0.37 13.50
CA VAL A 185 2.56 -1.55 12.68
C VAL A 185 2.42 -1.15 11.22
N ARG A 186 3.44 -1.45 10.40
CA ARG A 186 3.42 -1.24 8.96
C ARG A 186 3.32 -2.60 8.28
N HIS A 187 2.21 -2.86 7.60
CA HIS A 187 2.03 -4.04 6.77
C HIS A 187 2.40 -3.69 5.34
N THR A 188 3.39 -4.37 4.76
CA THR A 188 3.94 -4.00 3.44
C THR A 188 3.94 -5.18 2.48
N VAL A 189 3.49 -4.93 1.26
CA VAL A 189 3.72 -5.81 0.09
C VAL A 189 4.78 -5.11 -0.76
N GLU A 190 5.97 -5.73 -0.87
CA GLU A 190 7.02 -5.23 -1.75
C GLU A 190 6.77 -5.79 -3.16
N GLN A 191 6.53 -4.90 -4.13
CA GLN A 191 6.38 -5.14 -5.57
C GLN A 191 5.46 -6.30 -5.95
N HIS A 192 4.16 -6.06 -5.90
CA HIS A 192 3.19 -6.94 -6.54
C HIS A 192 3.03 -6.60 -8.02
N VAL A 193 3.09 -7.60 -8.89
CA VAL A 193 2.92 -7.44 -10.33
C VAL A 193 1.45 -7.67 -10.69
N LEU A 194 0.75 -6.61 -11.10
CA LEU A 194 -0.60 -6.75 -11.65
C LEU A 194 -0.49 -7.06 -13.15
N GLN A 195 -0.96 -8.25 -13.54
CA GLN A 195 -1.03 -8.64 -14.94
C GLN A 195 -2.29 -8.04 -15.58
N LEU A 196 -2.09 -7.17 -16.55
CA LEU A 196 -3.19 -6.65 -17.36
C LEU A 196 -3.67 -7.74 -18.32
N ILE A 197 -4.95 -8.13 -18.19
CA ILE A 197 -5.62 -8.92 -19.23
C ILE A 197 -6.19 -7.91 -20.21
N ILE A 198 -5.46 -7.64 -21.28
CA ILE A 198 -5.96 -6.84 -22.40
C ILE A 198 -6.63 -7.83 -23.35
N PRO A 199 -7.96 -7.77 -23.55
CA PRO A 199 -8.61 -8.62 -24.54
C PRO A 199 -8.10 -8.26 -25.95
N ASP A 200 -7.80 -9.31 -26.74
CA ASP A 200 -7.37 -9.22 -28.15
C ASP A 200 -8.37 -8.45 -29.04
#